data_AF-A0A644SWW3-F1
#
_entry.id   AF-A0A644SWW3-F1
#
_cell.length_a   1.000
_cell.length_b   1.000
_cell.length_c   1.000
_cell.angle_alpha   90.00
_cell.angle_beta   90.00
_cell.angle_gamma   90.00
#
_symmetry.space_group_name_H-M   'P 1'
#
loop_
_entity.id
_entity.type
_entity.pdbx_description
1 polymer ?
#
loop_
_entity_poly.entity_id
_entity_poly.type
_entity_poly.pdbx_seq_one_letter_code
_entity_poly.pdbx_strand_id
1 'polypeptide(L)'
;MLQSQAVPLDELIAPLSANQVFILIEVLDDQICDQMDIALSIIKGMNLAADLDSDVFDSFLENGYLISQCELSEDMVSRAGQVIDYFRQKSLRSAAKAYLFLDGKCLEHSNDRLASSYDVLEELKIPKSVEIAG
;
A
#
# COMPACT_ATOMS: atom_id res chain seq x y z
N MET A 1 5.64 -27.57 -27.47
CA MET A 1 6.20 -27.44 -26.10
C MET A 1 5.88 -26.03 -25.63
N LEU A 2 5.14 -25.87 -24.54
CA LEU A 2 4.94 -24.56 -23.90
C LEU A 2 6.20 -24.29 -23.06
N GLN A 3 6.95 -23.26 -23.42
CA GLN A 3 7.99 -22.73 -22.55
C GLN A 3 7.30 -21.79 -21.56
N SER A 4 7.25 -22.19 -20.30
CA SER A 4 6.77 -21.36 -19.21
C SER A 4 7.99 -20.74 -18.53
N GLN A 5 8.04 -19.41 -18.48
CA GLN A 5 9.04 -18.66 -17.72
C GLN A 5 8.32 -17.99 -16.55
N ALA A 6 8.84 -18.16 -15.34
CA ALA A 6 8.35 -17.41 -14.19
C ALA A 6 8.78 -15.95 -14.33
N VAL A 7 7.82 -15.03 -14.24
CA VAL A 7 8.04 -13.57 -14.32
C VAL A 7 7.68 -12.98 -12.97
N PRO A 8 8.50 -12.06 -12.42
CA PRO A 8 8.15 -11.30 -11.22
C PRO A 8 6.82 -10.55 -11.36
N LEU A 9 6.05 -10.47 -10.27
CA LEU A 9 4.71 -9.85 -10.27
C LEU A 9 4.75 -8.37 -10.67
N ASP A 10 5.76 -7.65 -10.22
CA ASP A 10 6.00 -6.24 -10.54
C ASP A 10 6.28 -6.03 -12.04
N GLU A 11 7.03 -6.93 -12.69
CA GLU A 11 7.24 -6.87 -14.14
C GLU A 11 5.93 -7.13 -14.93
N LEU A 12 5.04 -7.98 -14.41
CA LEU A 12 3.75 -8.28 -15.03
C LEU A 12 2.78 -7.09 -14.93
N ILE A 13 2.77 -6.41 -13.78
CA ILE A 13 1.78 -5.39 -13.44
C ILE A 13 2.22 -4.00 -13.87
N ALA A 14 3.52 -3.71 -13.87
CA ALA A 14 4.03 -2.38 -14.19
C ALA A 14 3.48 -1.80 -15.50
N PRO A 15 3.37 -2.54 -16.63
CA PRO A 15 2.80 -2.00 -17.87
C PRO A 15 1.36 -1.48 -17.76
N LEU A 16 0.58 -1.94 -16.76
CA LEU A 16 -0.80 -1.51 -16.53
C LEU A 16 -0.89 -0.07 -16.01
N SER A 17 0.19 0.50 -15.48
CA SER A 17 0.23 1.85 -14.92
C SER A 17 0.63 2.95 -15.92
N ALA A 18 0.61 2.67 -17.23
CA ALA A 18 0.99 3.65 -18.25
C ALA A 18 0.23 4.98 -18.11
N ASN A 19 0.94 6.11 -17.99
CA ASN A 19 0.40 7.45 -17.72
C ASN A 19 -0.45 7.59 -16.44
N GLN A 20 -0.30 6.69 -15.46
CA GLN A 20 -1.10 6.68 -14.25
C GLN A 20 -0.23 6.51 -13.00
N VAL A 21 -0.76 6.95 -11.86
CA VAL A 21 -0.31 6.48 -10.55
C VAL A 21 -1.15 5.25 -10.21
N PHE A 22 -0.49 4.13 -9.99
CA PHE A 22 -1.13 2.86 -9.70
C PHE A 22 -0.53 2.27 -8.43
N ILE A 23 -1.39 1.94 -7.48
CA ILE A 23 -1.04 1.32 -6.21
C ILE A 23 -1.64 -0.07 -6.19
N LEU A 24 -0.83 -1.05 -5.83
CA LEU A 24 -1.29 -2.40 -5.54
C LEU A 24 -0.96 -2.75 -4.10
N ILE A 25 -1.94 -3.28 -3.38
CA ILE A 25 -1.78 -3.81 -2.04
C ILE A 25 -2.05 -5.30 -2.12
N GLU A 26 -1.03 -6.10 -1.89
CA GLU A 26 -1.05 -7.56 -1.90
C GLU A 26 -1.21 -8.07 -0.47
N VAL A 27 -2.11 -9.04 -0.27
CA VAL A 27 -2.20 -9.82 0.97
C VAL A 27 -1.03 -10.80 1.02
N LEU A 28 -0.25 -10.74 2.09
CA LEU A 28 0.83 -11.70 2.36
C LEU A 28 0.35 -12.86 3.24
N ASP A 29 -0.54 -12.55 4.20
CA ASP A 29 -1.11 -13.51 5.14
C ASP A 29 -2.55 -13.10 5.46
N ASP A 30 -3.51 -13.90 4.98
CA ASP A 30 -4.94 -13.68 5.11
C ASP A 30 -5.41 -13.73 6.57
N GLN A 31 -4.86 -14.64 7.36
CA GLN A 31 -5.19 -14.79 8.79
C GLN A 31 -4.72 -13.59 9.61
N ILE A 32 -3.58 -13.00 9.26
CA ILE A 32 -3.12 -11.77 9.91
C ILE A 32 -3.97 -10.58 9.46
N CYS A 33 -4.31 -10.48 8.16
CA CYS A 33 -5.16 -9.41 7.65
C CYS A 33 -6.57 -9.40 8.27
N ASP A 34 -7.13 -10.56 8.62
CA ASP A 34 -8.45 -10.70 9.25
C ASP A 34 -8.46 -10.30 10.74
N GLN A 35 -7.29 -10.09 11.36
CA GLN A 35 -7.24 -9.59 12.73
C GLN A 35 -7.76 -8.16 12.78
N MET A 36 -8.75 -7.89 13.65
CA MET A 36 -9.46 -6.61 13.71
C MET A 36 -8.54 -5.37 13.71
N ASP A 37 -7.48 -5.36 14.53
CA ASP A 37 -6.54 -4.23 14.60
C ASP A 37 -5.75 -4.03 13.30
N ILE A 38 -5.41 -5.13 12.62
CA ILE A 38 -4.70 -5.13 11.35
C ILE A 38 -5.65 -4.69 10.23
N ALA A 39 -6.85 -5.26 10.17
CA ALA A 39 -7.89 -4.88 9.23
C ALA A 39 -8.18 -3.37 9.28
N LEU A 40 -8.40 -2.81 10.48
CA LEU A 40 -8.60 -1.37 10.68
C LEU A 40 -7.38 -0.55 10.23
N SER A 41 -6.17 -1.05 10.50
CA SER A 41 -4.94 -0.38 10.09
C SER A 41 -4.77 -0.38 8.56
N ILE A 42 -5.10 -1.49 7.88
CA ILE A 42 -5.09 -1.61 6.43
C ILE A 42 -6.14 -0.66 5.83
N ILE A 43 -7.39 -0.68 6.31
CA ILE A 43 -8.46 0.24 5.86
C ILE A 43 -8.00 1.69 5.99
N LYS A 44 -7.38 2.07 7.10
CA LYS A 44 -6.84 3.42 7.29
C LYS A 44 -5.74 3.76 6.28
N GLY A 45 -4.82 2.83 6.02
CA GLY A 45 -3.77 3.01 5.01
C GLY A 45 -4.34 3.15 3.60
N MET A 46 -5.40 2.40 3.29
CA MET A 46 -6.09 2.45 2.01
C MET A 46 -6.96 3.71 1.86
N ASN A 47 -7.50 4.26 2.94
CA ASN A 47 -8.31 5.49 2.92
C ASN A 47 -7.46 6.73 2.57
N LEU A 48 -6.13 6.62 2.64
CA LEU A 48 -5.21 7.62 2.08
C LEU A 48 -5.21 7.60 0.53
N ALA A 49 -5.68 6.50 -0.08
CA ALA A 49 -5.69 6.27 -1.53
C ALA A 49 -7.10 6.30 -2.16
N ALA A 50 -8.18 6.06 -1.42
CA ALA A 50 -9.56 5.98 -1.94
C ALA A 50 -10.60 6.18 -0.83
N ASP A 51 -11.85 6.47 -1.20
CA ASP A 51 -13.00 6.37 -0.28
C ASP A 51 -13.40 4.89 -0.14
N LEU A 52 -13.15 4.27 1.02
CA LEU A 52 -13.47 2.85 1.25
C LEU A 52 -14.86 2.62 1.85
N ASP A 53 -15.53 1.60 1.34
CA ASP A 53 -16.66 0.93 1.98
C ASP A 53 -16.27 -0.48 2.48
N SER A 54 -17.18 -1.15 3.18
CA SER A 54 -16.97 -2.51 3.71
C SER A 54 -16.74 -3.56 2.62
N ASP A 55 -17.43 -3.41 1.49
CA ASP A 55 -17.46 -4.40 0.41
C ASP A 55 -16.10 -4.46 -0.32
N VAL A 56 -15.40 -3.32 -0.40
CA VAL A 56 -14.03 -3.24 -0.91
C VAL A 56 -13.05 -4.00 -0.03
N PHE A 57 -13.22 -3.99 1.30
CA PHE A 57 -12.33 -4.72 2.20
C PHE A 57 -12.56 -6.24 2.13
N ASP A 58 -13.81 -6.67 2.09
CA ASP A 58 -14.14 -8.09 1.89
C ASP A 58 -13.56 -8.59 0.56
N SER A 59 -13.71 -7.79 -0.51
CA SER A 59 -13.10 -8.07 -1.82
C SER A 59 -11.57 -8.13 -1.75
N PHE A 60 -10.93 -7.33 -0.90
CA PHE A 60 -9.48 -7.37 -0.71
C PHE A 60 -9.01 -8.69 -0.09
N LEU A 61 -9.71 -9.18 0.94
CA LEU A 61 -9.40 -10.47 1.56
C LEU A 61 -9.67 -11.65 0.64
N GLU A 62 -10.78 -11.61 -0.11
CA GLU A 62 -11.16 -12.69 -1.04
C GLU A 62 -10.22 -12.79 -2.26
N ASN A 63 -9.87 -11.65 -2.86
CA ASN A 63 -9.02 -11.62 -4.05
C ASN A 63 -7.52 -11.69 -3.73
N GLY A 64 -7.14 -11.42 -2.47
CA GLY A 64 -5.75 -11.37 -2.03
C GLY A 64 -5.01 -10.11 -2.50
N TYR A 65 -5.69 -9.15 -3.13
CA TYR A 65 -5.12 -7.87 -3.50
C TYR A 65 -6.18 -6.79 -3.67
N LEU A 66 -5.73 -5.53 -3.57
CA LEU A 66 -6.50 -4.34 -3.91
C LEU A 66 -5.66 -3.48 -4.87
N ILE A 67 -6.33 -2.86 -5.83
CA ILE A 67 -5.74 -1.89 -6.75
C ILE A 67 -6.40 -0.53 -6.58
N SER A 68 -5.61 0.53 -6.64
CA SER A 68 -6.10 1.91 -6.78
C SER A 68 -5.31 2.58 -7.91
N GLN A 69 -6.00 3.26 -8.80
CA GLN A 69 -5.39 3.93 -9.95
C GLN A 69 -6.02 5.29 -10.18
N CYS A 70 -5.19 6.24 -10.60
CA CYS A 70 -5.64 7.60 -10.91
C CYS A 70 -4.72 8.26 -11.95
N GLU A 71 -5.18 9.40 -12.47
CA GLU A 71 -4.38 10.22 -13.38
C GLU A 71 -3.11 10.71 -12.70
N LEU A 72 -2.04 10.80 -13.50
CA LEU A 72 -0.73 11.25 -13.02
C LEU A 72 -0.77 12.73 -12.61
N SER A 73 -0.57 13.00 -11.32
CA SER A 73 -0.37 14.35 -10.78
C SER A 73 0.60 14.32 -9.60
N GLU A 74 1.29 15.44 -9.34
CA GLU A 74 2.25 15.55 -8.24
C GLU A 74 1.63 15.22 -6.87
N ASP A 75 0.39 15.69 -6.65
CA ASP A 75 -0.37 15.42 -5.43
C ASP A 75 -0.64 13.92 -5.25
N MET A 76 -1.03 13.23 -6.33
CA MET A 76 -1.32 11.80 -6.27
C MET A 76 -0.04 10.97 -6.10
N VAL A 77 1.08 11.39 -6.70
CA VAL A 77 2.39 10.76 -6.46
C VAL A 77 2.79 10.89 -4.98
N SER A 78 2.63 12.08 -4.41
CA SER A 78 2.91 12.33 -2.98
C SER A 78 2.06 11.45 -2.07
N ARG A 79 0.74 11.39 -2.31
CA ARG A 79 -0.18 10.52 -1.56
C ARG A 79 0.19 9.05 -1.70
N ALA A 80 0.52 8.60 -2.91
CA ALA A 80 0.93 7.22 -3.13
C ALA A 80 2.21 6.87 -2.36
N GLY A 81 3.19 7.78 -2.30
CA GLY A 81 4.38 7.62 -1.46
C GLY A 81 4.05 7.46 0.03
N GLN A 82 3.08 8.24 0.54
CA GLN A 82 2.60 8.12 1.92
C GLN A 82 1.95 6.76 2.18
N VAL A 83 1.20 6.22 1.21
CA VAL A 83 0.63 4.87 1.31
C VAL A 83 1.74 3.83 1.42
N ILE A 84 2.76 3.88 0.55
CA ILE A 84 3.88 2.94 0.65
C ILE A 84 4.56 3.03 2.01
N ASP A 85 4.84 4.24 2.49
CA ASP A 85 5.46 4.45 3.80
C ASP A 85 4.60 3.97 4.97
N TYR A 86 3.28 4.13 4.88
CA TYR A 86 2.34 3.61 5.86
C TYR A 86 2.40 2.08 5.93
N PHE A 87 2.43 1.39 4.79
CA PHE A 87 2.54 -0.08 4.74
C PHE A 87 3.94 -0.61 5.08
N ARG A 88 4.96 0.26 5.25
CA ARG A 88 6.28 -0.14 5.80
C ARG A 88 6.23 -0.38 7.31
N GLN A 89 5.16 0.02 8.00
CA GLN A 89 5.02 -0.14 9.45
C GLN A 89 5.30 -1.57 9.89
N LYS A 90 6.02 -1.74 11.01
CA LYS A 90 6.33 -3.05 11.59
C LYS A 90 5.09 -3.91 11.83
N SER A 91 3.97 -3.29 12.19
CA SER A 91 2.68 -3.94 12.42
C SER A 91 2.04 -4.50 11.14
N LEU A 92 2.32 -3.92 9.98
CA LEU A 92 1.64 -4.26 8.72
C LEU A 92 2.49 -5.10 7.77
N ARG A 93 3.82 -5.02 7.87
CA ARG A 93 4.75 -5.59 6.88
C ARG A 93 4.65 -7.12 6.68
N SER A 94 4.06 -7.84 7.62
CA SER A 94 3.81 -9.29 7.53
C SER A 94 2.40 -9.64 7.06
N ALA A 95 1.48 -8.66 7.09
CA ALA A 95 0.08 -8.85 6.69
C ALA A 95 -0.11 -8.49 5.21
N ALA A 96 0.43 -7.34 4.78
CA ALA A 96 0.23 -6.83 3.43
C ALA A 96 1.49 -6.14 2.89
N LYS A 97 1.60 -6.12 1.55
CA LYS A 97 2.68 -5.43 0.83
C LYS A 97 2.09 -4.46 -0.18
N ALA A 98 2.51 -3.20 -0.09
CA ALA A 98 2.11 -2.17 -1.04
C ALA A 98 3.19 -1.97 -2.11
N TYR A 99 2.78 -1.69 -3.33
CA TYR A 99 3.62 -1.39 -4.48
C TYR A 99 3.14 -0.10 -5.14
N LEU A 100 4.08 0.76 -5.50
CA LEU A 100 3.83 1.98 -6.26
C LEU A 100 4.37 1.81 -7.67
N PHE A 101 3.47 1.90 -8.63
CA PHE A 101 3.79 1.94 -10.05
C PHE A 101 3.46 3.31 -10.63
N LEU A 102 4.36 3.80 -11.47
CA LEU A 102 4.22 5.07 -12.16
C LEU A 102 4.69 4.90 -13.60
N ASP A 103 3.81 5.25 -14.53
CA ASP A 103 4.10 5.27 -15.96
C ASP A 103 4.83 4.01 -16.47
N GLY A 104 4.24 2.84 -16.19
CA GLY A 104 4.78 1.58 -16.70
C GLY A 104 5.90 0.96 -15.86
N LYS A 105 6.24 1.52 -14.68
CA LYS A 105 7.38 1.07 -13.86
C LYS A 105 7.03 0.92 -12.39
N CYS A 106 7.54 -0.13 -11.75
CA CYS A 106 7.55 -0.22 -10.29
C CYS A 106 8.62 0.72 -9.74
N LEU A 107 8.22 1.72 -8.95
CA LEU A 107 9.14 2.67 -8.33
C LEU A 107 9.54 2.23 -6.93
N GLU A 108 8.57 1.82 -6.11
CA GLU A 108 8.76 1.52 -4.69
C GLU A 108 7.83 0.41 -4.21
N HIS A 109 8.21 -0.25 -3.10
CA HIS A 109 7.34 -1.21 -2.42
C HIS A 109 7.62 -1.25 -0.91
N SER A 110 6.61 -1.57 -0.10
CA SER A 110 6.71 -1.45 1.37
C SER A 110 7.63 -2.47 2.06
N ASN A 111 8.15 -3.47 1.34
CA ASN A 111 9.11 -4.45 1.86
C ASN A 111 10.56 -4.16 1.45
N ASP A 112 10.88 -2.91 1.14
CA ASP A 112 12.20 -2.41 0.71
C ASP A 112 13.22 -2.23 1.85
N ARG A 113 12.89 -2.67 3.06
CA ARG A 113 13.69 -2.55 4.30
C ARG A 113 13.89 -1.12 4.79
N LEU A 114 13.21 -0.14 4.20
CA LEU A 114 13.17 1.21 4.74
C LEU A 114 12.31 1.24 6.00
N ALA A 115 12.67 2.10 6.96
CA ALA A 115 11.86 2.32 8.14
C ALA A 115 10.63 3.18 7.77
N SER A 116 9.47 2.83 8.30
CA SER A 116 8.28 3.68 8.18
C SER A 116 8.46 4.97 8.98
N SER A 117 8.05 6.11 8.42
CA SER A 117 8.02 7.36 9.19
C SER A 117 7.08 7.27 10.39
N TYR A 118 6.02 6.47 10.31
CA TYR A 118 5.06 6.23 11.40
C TYR A 118 5.71 5.52 12.59
N ASP A 119 6.50 4.46 12.34
CA ASP A 119 7.25 3.76 13.39
C ASP A 119 8.28 4.70 14.05
N VAL A 120 8.98 5.51 13.25
CA VAL A 120 9.98 6.47 13.76
C VAL A 120 9.31 7.52 14.65
N LEU A 121 8.16 8.06 14.25
CA LEU A 121 7.43 9.05 15.03
C LEU A 121 6.93 8.48 16.38
N GLU A 122 6.48 7.22 16.38
CA GLU A 122 6.07 6.51 17.60
C GLU A 122 7.25 6.29 18.56
N GLU A 123 8.41 5.87 18.04
CA GLU A 123 9.63 5.65 18.82
C GLU A 123 10.19 6.94 19.42
N LEU A 124 10.07 8.06 18.70
CA LEU A 124 10.49 9.37 19.17
C LEU A 124 9.59 9.95 20.28
N LYS A 125 8.48 9.27 20.63
CA LYS A 125 7.48 9.72 21.60
C LYS A 125 7.05 11.17 21.38
N ILE A 126 7.00 11.63 20.12
CA ILE A 126 6.51 12.96 19.81
C ILE A 126 5.03 12.98 20.24
N PRO A 127 4.63 13.84 21.21
CA PRO A 127 3.26 13.87 21.67
C PRO A 127 2.31 14.07 20.49
N LYS A 128 1.23 13.29 20.41
CA LYS A 128 0.17 13.42 19.39
C LYS A 128 -0.52 14.80 19.37
N SER A 129 -0.11 15.73 20.23
CA SER A 129 -0.55 17.12 20.30
C SER A 129 0.41 18.05 19.57
N VAL A 130 0.47 17.93 18.25
CA VAL A 130 0.66 19.11 17.38
C VAL A 130 -0.54 19.15 16.45
N GLU A 131 -1.74 19.18 17.06
CA GLU A 131 -2.85 19.86 16.41
C GLU A 131 -2.42 21.31 16.31
N ILE A 132 -2.16 21.75 15.09
CA ILE A 132 -1.85 23.12 14.76
C ILE A 132 -3.09 23.92 15.17
N ALA A 133 -2.98 24.66 16.27
CA ALA A 133 -3.96 25.66 16.64
C ALA A 133 -4.02 26.68 15.50
N GLY A 134 -5.07 26.58 14.68
CA GLY A 134 -5.62 27.71 13.94
C GLY A 134 -6.40 28.62 14.87
#